data_AF-A0AAW8QIV9-F1
#
_entry.id   AF-A0AAW8QIV9-F1
#
_cell.length_a   1.000
_cell.length_b   1.000
_cell.length_c   1.000
_cell.angle_alpha   90.00
_cell.angle_beta   90.00
_cell.angle_gamma   90.00
#
_symmetry.space_group_name_H-M   'P 1'
#
loop_
_entity.id
_entity.type
_entity.pdbx_description
1 polymer ?
#
loop_
_entity_poly.entity_id
_entity_poly.type
_entity_poly.pdbx_seq_one_letter_code
_entity_poly.pdbx_strand_id
1 'polypeptide(L)'
;MKKIILLITMIIFPIVSFAKGTAYGNTDWEMTPAQVLEAEKGKAVEIKPEQYFKSFGKVRINDLIIASGTYTANFLFDENDRLIQTNVVSNEQNNRAIAASQFNELHRLLTQKYGEPVFKSLNKITWKTKETTIELSHTYIPNSIVRTSIRYVPNTKIEQDTSNL
;
A
#
# COMPACT_ATOMS: atom_id res chain seq x y z
N MET A 1 -2.49 48.56 40.95
CA MET A 1 -2.77 47.72 39.76
C MET A 1 -1.51 46.94 39.39
N LYS A 2 -1.48 45.62 39.59
CA LYS A 2 -0.43 44.75 39.02
C LYS A 2 -1.10 43.44 38.60
N LYS A 3 -1.36 43.30 37.31
CA LYS A 3 -1.81 42.04 36.71
C LYS A 3 -0.56 41.25 36.34
N ILE A 4 -0.34 40.11 37.00
CA ILE A 4 0.61 39.10 36.55
C ILE A 4 -0.16 38.24 35.56
N ILE A 5 0.17 38.38 34.27
CA ILE A 5 -0.32 37.47 33.24
C ILE A 5 0.70 36.34 33.15
N LEU A 6 0.31 35.16 33.64
CA LEU A 6 1.04 33.91 33.48
C LEU A 6 0.83 33.43 32.03
N LEU A 7 1.86 33.50 31.21
CA LEU A 7 1.85 32.99 29.84
C LEU A 7 2.16 31.48 29.88
N ILE A 8 1.15 30.63 29.69
CA ILE A 8 1.34 29.19 29.50
C ILE A 8 1.62 28.96 28.01
N THR A 9 2.89 28.86 27.65
CA THR A 9 3.33 28.38 26.33
C THR A 9 3.25 26.85 26.30
N MET A 10 2.10 26.32 25.87
CA MET A 10 1.96 24.91 25.54
C MET A 10 2.68 24.65 24.22
N ILE A 11 3.90 24.12 24.30
CA ILE A 11 4.71 23.74 23.13
C ILE A 11 4.05 22.51 22.50
N ILE A 12 3.27 22.74 21.45
CA ILE A 12 2.79 21.69 20.55
C ILE A 12 3.99 21.34 19.69
N PHE A 13 4.75 20.32 20.06
CA PHE A 13 5.75 19.75 19.14
C PHE A 13 4.98 19.16 17.95
N PRO A 14 5.19 19.64 16.71
CA PRO A 14 4.74 18.88 15.56
C PRO A 14 5.51 17.56 15.61
N ILE A 15 4.78 16.45 15.65
CA ILE A 15 5.37 15.15 15.36
C ILE A 15 5.77 15.23 13.88
N VAL A 16 6.98 15.71 13.62
CA VAL A 16 7.57 15.69 12.29
C VAL A 16 7.86 14.24 12.00
N SER A 17 6.85 13.54 11.50
CA SER A 17 7.00 12.24 10.88
C SER A 17 7.85 12.47 9.65
N PHE A 18 9.13 12.11 9.71
CA PHE A 18 9.98 12.08 8.53
C PHE A 18 9.45 10.98 7.60
N ALA A 19 8.55 11.35 6.70
CA ALA A 19 8.05 10.51 5.63
C ALA A 19 9.24 10.04 4.77
N LYS A 20 9.48 8.72 4.73
CA LYS A 20 10.55 8.10 3.92
C LYS A 20 10.01 7.59 2.58
N GLY A 21 9.26 8.44 1.90
CA GLY A 21 8.84 8.25 0.53
C GLY A 21 7.42 7.75 0.32
N THR A 22 6.90 7.97 -0.89
CA THR A 22 5.46 7.82 -1.19
C THR A 22 5.05 6.35 -1.31
N ALA A 23 4.17 5.92 -0.42
CA ALA A 23 3.55 4.59 -0.43
C ALA A 23 2.24 4.60 -1.25
N TYR A 24 1.27 3.76 -0.89
CA TYR A 24 -0.03 3.73 -1.56
C TYR A 24 -0.97 4.83 -1.03
N GLY A 25 -1.80 5.40 -1.92
CA GLY A 25 -2.80 6.40 -1.53
C GLY A 25 -2.15 7.70 -1.04
N ASN A 26 -2.54 8.14 0.15
CA ASN A 26 -1.99 9.32 0.84
C ASN A 26 -0.95 8.94 1.92
N THR A 27 -0.47 7.69 1.90
CA THR A 27 0.47 7.19 2.92
C THR A 27 1.92 7.30 2.48
N ASP A 28 2.81 7.33 3.47
CA ASP A 28 4.25 7.23 3.28
C ASP A 28 4.79 5.99 4.00
N TRP A 29 5.93 5.49 3.54
CA TRP A 29 6.61 4.38 4.20
C TRP A 29 6.99 4.71 5.64
N GLU A 30 7.06 3.68 6.49
CA GLU A 30 7.37 3.77 7.92
C GLU A 30 6.29 4.44 8.80
N MET A 31 5.15 4.84 8.22
CA MET A 31 3.98 5.26 8.98
C MET A 31 3.50 4.14 9.91
N THR A 32 3.02 4.51 11.11
CA THR A 32 2.35 3.59 12.02
C THR A 32 0.90 3.32 11.60
N PRO A 33 0.23 2.29 12.13
CA PRO A 33 -1.19 2.06 11.86
C PRO A 33 -2.08 3.29 12.07
N ALA A 34 -1.88 4.01 13.19
CA ALA A 34 -2.63 5.22 13.49
C ALA A 34 -2.36 6.35 12.47
N GLN A 35 -1.12 6.50 12.01
CA GLN A 35 -0.78 7.49 10.99
C GLN A 35 -1.40 7.16 9.63
N VAL A 36 -1.47 5.87 9.26
CA VAL A 36 -2.14 5.42 8.04
C VAL A 36 -3.64 5.74 8.09
N LEU A 37 -4.30 5.48 9.23
CA LEU A 37 -5.73 5.80 9.41
C LEU A 37 -6.01 7.29 9.23
N GLU A 38 -5.18 8.14 9.83
CA GLU A 38 -5.30 9.59 9.71
C GLU A 38 -5.04 10.08 8.27
N ALA A 39 -3.99 9.57 7.62
CA ALA A 39 -3.63 9.94 6.25
C ALA A 39 -4.75 9.59 5.23
N GLU A 40 -5.47 8.49 5.45
CA GLU A 40 -6.56 8.04 4.59
C GLU A 40 -7.93 8.65 4.94
N LYS A 41 -7.98 9.58 5.90
CA LYS A 41 -9.14 10.45 6.20
C LYS A 41 -10.48 9.71 6.28
N GLY A 42 -10.49 8.59 7.02
CA GLY A 42 -11.70 7.79 7.27
C GLY A 42 -12.05 6.78 6.17
N LYS A 43 -11.28 6.67 5.09
CA LYS A 43 -11.42 5.57 4.12
C LYS A 43 -10.86 4.24 4.65
N ALA A 44 -9.79 4.35 5.43
CA ALA A 44 -9.14 3.21 6.03
C ALA A 44 -9.76 2.90 7.40
N VAL A 45 -9.80 1.62 7.73
CA VAL A 45 -10.29 1.09 9.01
C VAL A 45 -9.22 0.22 9.64
N GLU A 46 -9.16 0.24 10.97
CA GLU A 46 -8.35 -0.71 11.72
C GLU A 46 -9.00 -2.10 11.65
N ILE A 47 -8.17 -3.14 11.54
CA ILE A 47 -8.61 -4.52 11.55
C ILE A 47 -7.86 -5.30 12.63
N LYS A 48 -8.41 -6.43 13.05
CA LYS A 48 -7.64 -7.38 13.85
C LYS A 48 -6.38 -7.77 13.08
N PRO A 49 -5.20 -7.84 13.74
CA PRO A 49 -3.96 -8.21 13.06
C PRO A 49 -4.10 -9.53 12.30
N GLU A 50 -3.86 -9.49 11.00
CA GLU A 50 -3.80 -10.65 10.12
C GLU A 50 -2.32 -10.96 9.81
N GLN A 51 -1.90 -12.21 9.97
CA GLN A 51 -0.52 -12.61 9.68
C GLN A 51 -0.28 -12.74 8.18
N TYR A 52 0.79 -12.11 7.70
CA TYR A 52 1.37 -12.30 6.37
C TYR A 52 2.83 -12.75 6.52
N PHE A 53 3.49 -13.11 5.41
CA PHE A 53 4.89 -13.52 5.45
C PHE A 53 5.77 -12.38 6.00
N LYS A 54 6.29 -12.55 7.22
CA LYS A 54 7.13 -11.58 7.95
C LYS A 54 6.49 -10.19 8.17
N SER A 55 5.17 -10.08 8.13
CA SER A 55 4.46 -8.81 8.33
C SER A 55 3.04 -9.02 8.86
N PHE A 56 2.41 -7.95 9.33
CA PHE A 56 1.06 -7.97 9.87
C PHE A 56 0.15 -6.97 9.16
N GLY A 57 -1.00 -7.41 8.67
CA GLY A 57 -2.05 -6.54 8.17
C GLY A 57 -2.85 -5.98 9.34
N LYS A 58 -2.80 -4.66 9.55
CA LYS A 58 -3.49 -4.00 10.69
C LYS A 58 -4.46 -2.91 10.27
N VAL A 59 -4.33 -2.39 9.05
CA VAL A 59 -5.19 -1.35 8.50
C VAL A 59 -5.61 -1.75 7.08
N ARG A 60 -6.87 -1.45 6.72
CA ARG A 60 -7.45 -1.82 5.43
C ARG A 60 -8.34 -0.72 4.87
N ILE A 61 -8.38 -0.56 3.56
CA ILE A 61 -9.47 0.13 2.85
C ILE A 61 -10.30 -0.94 2.15
N ASN A 62 -11.59 -1.00 2.48
CA ASN A 62 -12.55 -1.89 1.85
C ASN A 62 -13.17 -1.23 0.63
N ASP A 63 -13.63 -2.06 -0.31
CA ASP A 63 -14.46 -1.66 -1.45
C ASP A 63 -13.94 -0.45 -2.24
N LEU A 64 -12.62 -0.37 -2.40
CA LEU A 64 -11.98 0.62 -3.24
C LEU A 64 -12.39 0.38 -4.70
N ILE A 65 -13.00 1.38 -5.32
CA ILE A 65 -13.36 1.32 -6.74
C ILE A 65 -12.19 1.83 -7.58
N ILE A 66 -11.65 0.96 -8.45
CA ILE A 66 -10.68 1.33 -9.49
C ILE A 66 -11.24 0.90 -10.83
N ALA A 67 -11.50 1.86 -11.71
CA ALA A 67 -12.26 1.65 -12.94
C ALA A 67 -13.57 0.90 -12.65
N SER A 68 -13.80 -0.24 -13.31
CA SER A 68 -14.99 -1.07 -13.12
C SER A 68 -14.83 -2.16 -12.05
N GLY A 69 -13.70 -2.21 -11.34
CA GLY A 69 -13.40 -3.24 -10.34
C GLY A 69 -13.47 -2.73 -8.90
N THR A 70 -13.75 -3.65 -7.98
CA THR A 70 -13.73 -3.42 -6.54
C THR A 70 -12.54 -4.14 -5.92
N TYR A 71 -11.81 -3.45 -5.05
CA TYR A 71 -10.55 -3.91 -4.48
C TYR A 71 -10.51 -3.68 -2.98
N THR A 72 -9.63 -4.42 -2.32
CA THR A 72 -9.28 -4.23 -0.93
C THR A 72 -7.80 -3.88 -0.82
N ALA A 73 -7.49 -2.74 -0.20
CA ALA A 73 -6.11 -2.34 0.10
C ALA A 73 -5.73 -2.75 1.53
N ASN A 74 -4.73 -3.61 1.68
CA ASN A 74 -4.19 -4.05 2.96
C ASN A 74 -2.85 -3.38 3.23
N PHE A 75 -2.75 -2.65 4.33
CA PHE A 75 -1.51 -2.04 4.80
C PHE A 75 -0.81 -2.98 5.76
N LEU A 76 0.46 -3.31 5.44
CA LEU A 76 1.25 -4.33 6.10
C LEU A 76 2.41 -3.70 6.86
N PHE A 77 2.51 -4.05 8.13
CA PHE A 77 3.45 -3.47 9.06
C PHE A 77 4.49 -4.52 9.49
N ASP A 78 5.71 -4.07 9.78
CA ASP A 78 6.74 -4.91 10.39
C ASP A 78 6.49 -5.12 11.89
N GLU A 79 7.43 -5.79 12.57
CA GLU A 79 7.34 -6.07 14.01
C GLU A 79 7.39 -4.80 14.88
N ASN A 80 7.87 -3.67 14.33
CA ASN A 80 7.94 -2.37 15.00
C ASN A 80 6.78 -1.44 14.62
N ASP A 81 5.73 -1.99 14.00
CA ASP A 81 4.57 -1.24 13.52
C ASP A 81 4.91 -0.17 12.47
N ARG A 82 5.85 -0.47 11.57
CA ARG A 82 6.21 0.40 10.45
C ARG A 82 5.64 -0.12 9.15
N LEU A 83 4.96 0.74 8.40
CA LEU A 83 4.40 0.40 7.09
C LEU A 83 5.53 0.01 6.12
N ILE A 84 5.49 -1.23 5.66
CA ILE A 84 6.52 -1.80 4.77
C ILE A 84 5.96 -2.35 3.46
N GLN A 85 4.64 -2.52 3.34
CA GLN A 85 4.02 -2.98 2.10
C GLN A 85 2.54 -2.60 2.07
N THR A 86 2.00 -2.36 0.86
CA THR A 86 0.55 -2.30 0.64
C THR A 86 0.15 -3.25 -0.47
N ASN A 87 -0.83 -4.11 -0.19
CA ASN A 87 -1.42 -5.00 -1.18
C ASN A 87 -2.81 -4.51 -1.56
N VAL A 88 -3.01 -4.13 -2.82
CA VAL A 88 -4.33 -3.85 -3.39
C VAL A 88 -4.80 -5.08 -4.15
N VAL A 89 -5.80 -5.79 -3.64
CA VAL A 89 -6.23 -7.10 -4.15
C VAL A 89 -7.66 -6.99 -4.67
N SER A 90 -7.93 -7.56 -5.85
CA SER A 90 -9.29 -7.62 -6.37
C SER A 90 -10.20 -8.41 -5.44
N ASN A 91 -11.42 -7.90 -5.21
CA ASN A 91 -12.46 -8.64 -4.51
C ASN A 91 -13.03 -9.78 -5.39
N GLU A 92 -12.83 -9.70 -6.71
CA GLU A 92 -13.09 -10.83 -7.63
C GLU A 92 -11.89 -11.78 -7.65
N GLN A 93 -12.13 -13.05 -7.30
CA GLN A 93 -11.09 -14.05 -7.08
C GLN A 93 -11.36 -15.39 -7.76
N ASN A 94 -12.44 -15.52 -8.52
CA ASN A 94 -12.87 -16.80 -9.11
C ASN A 94 -13.11 -16.68 -10.62
N ASN A 95 -13.42 -15.49 -11.13
CA ASN A 95 -13.71 -15.29 -12.54
C ASN A 95 -12.45 -14.91 -13.34
N ARG A 96 -11.97 -15.84 -14.17
CA ARG A 96 -10.79 -15.66 -15.03
C ARG A 96 -10.89 -14.49 -16.00
N ALA A 97 -12.06 -14.32 -16.62
CA ALA A 97 -12.26 -13.28 -17.62
C ALA A 97 -12.24 -11.89 -16.97
N ILE A 98 -12.87 -11.76 -15.80
CA ILE A 98 -12.85 -10.51 -15.03
C ILE A 98 -11.43 -10.22 -14.53
N ALA A 99 -10.73 -11.21 -13.95
CA ALA A 99 -9.37 -11.04 -13.48
C ALA A 99 -8.41 -10.58 -14.62
N ALA A 100 -8.51 -11.21 -15.80
CA ALA A 100 -7.72 -10.81 -16.97
C ALA A 100 -8.05 -9.37 -17.44
N SER A 101 -9.34 -9.02 -17.48
CA SER A 101 -9.78 -7.66 -17.83
C SER A 101 -9.24 -6.62 -16.84
N GLN A 102 -9.37 -6.89 -15.54
CA GLN A 102 -8.85 -6.06 -14.46
C GLN A 102 -7.32 -5.89 -14.54
N PHE A 103 -6.59 -6.96 -14.86
CA PHE A 103 -5.13 -6.88 -15.03
C PHE A 103 -4.76 -5.95 -16.18
N ASN A 104 -5.42 -6.07 -17.32
CA ASN A 104 -5.15 -5.20 -18.47
C ASN A 104 -5.49 -3.73 -18.18
N GLU A 105 -6.62 -3.48 -17.51
CA GLU A 105 -7.04 -2.12 -17.16
C GLU A 105 -6.13 -1.49 -16.10
N LEU A 106 -5.75 -2.24 -15.06
CA LEU A 106 -4.79 -1.77 -14.07
C LEU A 106 -3.41 -1.54 -14.70
N HIS A 107 -2.97 -2.38 -15.63
CA HIS A 107 -1.75 -2.14 -16.38
C HIS A 107 -1.82 -0.79 -17.12
N ARG A 108 -2.91 -0.50 -17.83
CA ARG A 108 -3.11 0.78 -18.51
C ARG A 108 -3.06 1.97 -17.54
N LEU A 109 -3.78 1.89 -16.42
CA LEU A 109 -3.85 2.95 -15.41
C LEU A 109 -2.50 3.18 -14.70
N LEU A 110 -1.80 2.10 -14.35
CA LEU A 110 -0.49 2.18 -13.71
C LEU A 110 0.56 2.74 -14.68
N THR A 111 0.53 2.35 -15.96
CA THR A 111 1.41 2.94 -16.98
C THR A 111 1.10 4.42 -17.18
N GLN A 112 -0.18 4.82 -17.17
CA GLN A 112 -0.55 6.24 -17.22
C GLN A 112 -0.02 7.03 -16.01
N LYS A 113 0.00 6.41 -14.82
CA LYS A 113 0.44 7.07 -13.58
C LYS A 113 1.97 7.10 -13.43
N TYR A 114 2.66 6.02 -13.77
CA TYR A 114 4.07 5.81 -13.46
C TYR A 114 4.99 5.75 -14.69
N GLY A 115 4.44 5.85 -15.90
CA GLY A 115 5.19 5.67 -17.15
C GLY A 115 5.36 4.20 -17.53
N GLU A 116 6.27 3.93 -18.48
CA GLU A 116 6.53 2.57 -18.96
C GLU A 116 7.07 1.66 -17.84
N PRO A 117 6.65 0.39 -17.78
CA PRO A 117 7.15 -0.56 -16.79
C PRO A 117 8.61 -0.92 -17.05
N VAL A 118 9.36 -1.17 -15.97
CA VAL A 118 10.75 -1.66 -16.05
C VAL A 118 10.84 -3.15 -16.35
N PHE A 119 9.75 -3.89 -16.13
CA PHE A 119 9.63 -5.31 -16.45
C PHE A 119 8.19 -5.65 -16.82
N LYS A 120 8.01 -6.50 -17.83
CA LYS A 120 6.70 -6.97 -18.28
C LYS A 120 6.76 -8.42 -18.72
N SER A 121 5.80 -9.20 -18.24
CA SER A 121 5.54 -10.58 -18.63
C SER A 121 4.03 -10.79 -18.77
N LEU A 122 3.61 -12.01 -19.12
CA LEU A 122 2.19 -12.34 -19.32
C LEU A 122 1.33 -12.14 -18.07
N ASN A 123 1.89 -12.40 -16.88
CA ASN A 123 1.15 -12.41 -15.62
C ASN A 123 1.73 -11.48 -14.55
N LYS A 124 2.81 -10.76 -14.84
CA LYS A 124 3.45 -9.83 -13.92
C LYS A 124 4.04 -8.62 -14.64
N ILE A 125 3.81 -7.43 -14.11
CA ILE A 125 4.34 -6.15 -14.62
C ILE A 125 4.86 -5.35 -13.44
N THR A 126 6.03 -4.73 -13.60
CA THR A 126 6.71 -4.00 -12.52
C THR A 126 7.06 -2.59 -12.97
N TRP A 127 6.77 -1.62 -12.12
CA TRP A 127 7.25 -0.24 -12.21
C TRP A 127 8.17 0.05 -11.02
N LYS A 128 9.15 0.93 -11.24
CA LYS A 128 10.04 1.40 -10.18
C LYS A 128 10.04 2.92 -10.19
N THR A 129 9.61 3.52 -9.09
CA THR A 129 9.81 4.96 -8.83
C THR A 129 11.10 5.15 -8.04
N LYS A 130 11.41 6.39 -7.67
CA LYS A 130 12.56 6.71 -6.82
C LYS A 130 12.60 5.90 -5.53
N GLU A 131 11.43 5.68 -4.91
CA GLU A 131 11.33 5.12 -3.55
C GLU A 131 10.52 3.82 -3.50
N THR A 132 9.71 3.52 -4.51
CA THR A 132 8.73 2.43 -4.47
C THR A 132 8.81 1.53 -5.69
N THR A 133 8.78 0.22 -5.45
CA THR A 133 8.53 -0.80 -6.46
C THR A 133 7.05 -1.17 -6.45
N ILE A 134 6.41 -1.14 -7.62
CA ILE A 134 5.00 -1.46 -7.82
C ILE A 134 4.93 -2.70 -8.70
N GLU A 135 4.28 -3.75 -8.24
CA GLU A 135 4.13 -5.00 -8.99
C GLU A 135 2.66 -5.34 -9.18
N LEU A 136 2.20 -5.32 -10.43
CA LEU A 136 0.91 -5.86 -10.82
C LEU A 136 1.07 -7.35 -11.13
N SER A 137 0.19 -8.19 -10.60
CA SER A 137 0.20 -9.64 -10.81
C SER A 137 -1.20 -10.16 -11.14
N HIS A 138 -1.26 -11.09 -12.09
CA HIS A 138 -2.40 -11.96 -12.35
C HIS A 138 -2.06 -13.35 -11.84
N THR A 139 -2.59 -13.70 -10.66
CA THR A 139 -2.37 -15.01 -10.05
C THR A 139 -3.47 -15.97 -10.47
N TYR A 140 -3.07 -17.13 -10.99
CA TYR A 140 -3.96 -18.24 -11.31
C TYR A 140 -3.46 -19.51 -10.62
N ILE A 141 -4.20 -19.97 -9.63
CA ILE A 141 -4.01 -21.26 -8.97
C ILE A 141 -5.20 -22.15 -9.37
N PRO A 142 -4.98 -23.22 -10.16
CA PRO A 142 -6.05 -24.11 -10.60
C PRO A 142 -6.94 -24.55 -9.44
N ASN A 143 -8.25 -24.49 -9.65
CA ASN A 143 -9.29 -24.90 -8.68
C ASN A 143 -9.24 -24.20 -7.31
N SER A 144 -8.52 -23.08 -7.19
CA SER A 144 -8.35 -22.37 -5.93
C SER A 144 -8.65 -20.88 -6.06
N ILE A 145 -7.85 -20.15 -6.84
CA ILE A 145 -7.97 -18.69 -6.90
C ILE A 145 -7.49 -18.15 -8.25
N VAL A 146 -8.22 -17.18 -8.77
CA VAL A 146 -7.85 -16.38 -9.94
C VAL A 146 -8.04 -14.92 -9.60
N ARG A 147 -6.95 -14.21 -9.34
CA ARG A 147 -7.01 -12.84 -8.83
C ARG A 147 -6.01 -11.91 -9.50
N THR A 148 -6.38 -10.64 -9.55
CA THR A 148 -5.49 -9.55 -9.88
C THR A 148 -5.11 -8.80 -8.62
N SER A 149 -3.83 -8.47 -8.46
CA SER A 149 -3.34 -7.74 -7.28
C SER A 149 -2.18 -6.81 -7.64
N ILE A 150 -2.07 -5.71 -6.91
CA ILE A 150 -0.94 -4.79 -6.94
C ILE A 150 -0.22 -4.86 -5.60
N ARG A 151 1.09 -5.01 -5.64
CA ARG A 151 1.95 -4.92 -4.47
C ARG A 151 2.81 -3.66 -4.55
N TYR A 152 2.75 -2.82 -3.52
CA TYR A 152 3.61 -1.65 -3.33
C TYR A 152 4.61 -1.95 -2.22
N VAL A 153 5.91 -1.77 -2.47
CA VAL A 153 7.00 -2.03 -1.51
C VAL A 153 8.07 -0.94 -1.65
N PRO A 154 8.67 -0.45 -0.56
CA PRO A 154 9.81 0.45 -0.65
C PRO A 154 11.01 -0.26 -1.31
N ASN A 155 11.74 0.46 -2.17
CA ASN A 155 12.90 -0.08 -2.90
C ASN A 155 13.95 -0.69 -1.96
N THR A 156 14.13 -0.09 -0.77
CA THR A 156 15.08 -0.54 0.26
C THR A 156 14.81 -1.96 0.75
N LYS A 157 13.55 -2.40 0.79
CA LYS A 157 13.19 -3.77 1.17
C LYS A 157 13.52 -4.78 0.08
N ILE A 158 13.29 -4.42 -1.18
CA ILE A 158 13.65 -5.27 -2.32
C ILE A 158 15.17 -5.46 -2.39
N GLU A 159 15.95 -4.39 -2.19
CA GLU A 159 17.41 -4.45 -2.16
C GLU A 159 17.95 -5.30 -1.00
N GLN A 160 17.34 -5.22 0.18
CA GLN A 160 17.68 -6.07 1.32
C GLN A 160 17.44 -7.56 1.00
N ASP A 161 16.30 -7.89 0.39
CA ASP A 161 15.95 -9.26 0.04
C ASP A 161 16.90 -9.86 -1.01
N THR A 162 17.35 -9.07 -1.99
CA THR A 162 18.26 -9.55 -3.04
C THR A 162 19.74 -9.49 -2.65
N SER A 163 20.12 -8.73 -1.62
CA SER A 163 21.50 -8.66 -1.13
C SER A 163 22.04 -9.98 -0.55
N ASN A 164 21.16 -10.94 -0.27
CA ASN A 164 21.50 -12.27 0.26
C ASN A 164 21.52 -13.38 -0.82
N LEU A 165 21.47 -13.00 -2.11
CA LEU A 165 21.66 -13.90 -3.26
C LEU A 165 23.10 -13.79 -3.78
#